data_AF-A0A914CV55-F1
#
_entry.id   AF-A0A914CV55-F1
#
_cell.length_a   1.000
_cell.length_b   1.000
_cell.length_c   1.000
_cell.angle_alpha   90.00
_cell.angle_beta   90.00
_cell.angle_gamma   90.00
#
_symmetry.space_group_name_H-M   'P 1'
#
loop_
_entity.id
_entity.type
_entity.pdbx_description
1 polymer ?
#
loop_
_entity_poly.entity_id
_entity_poly.type
_entity_poly.pdbx_seq_one_letter_code
_entity_poly.pdbx_strand_id
1 'polypeptide(L)'
;MLASLLIILFLIDGRVQWSVYTAIFVITIILLITTFLTLIVYFFRIHVQTKNQLPWVTIELLFNLVACVTSLVFAGILMYDVIKMYKGEFHHHKYVTPPNIGAGGWRTRILVVMITEIFNAIFYGISMVRTRQYGIL
;
A
#
# COMPACT_ATOMS: atom_id res chain seq x y z
N MET A 1 -6.38 5.02 3.26
CA MET A 1 -6.59 4.66 4.68
C MET A 1 -7.30 3.31 4.82
N LEU A 2 -8.55 3.14 4.37
CA LEU A 2 -9.26 1.86 4.50
C LEU A 2 -8.57 0.71 3.75
N ALA A 3 -8.13 0.94 2.51
CA ALA A 3 -7.37 -0.03 1.72
C ALA A 3 -6.09 -0.50 2.45
N SER A 4 -5.31 0.43 2.99
CA SER A 4 -4.13 0.12 3.81
C SER A 4 -4.46 -0.71 5.06
N LEU A 5 -5.60 -0.43 5.73
CA LEU A 5 -6.06 -1.23 6.88
C LEU A 5 -6.41 -2.67 6.48
N LEU A 6 -7.07 -2.87 5.33
CA LEU A 6 -7.36 -4.21 4.83
C LEU A 6 -6.07 -4.99 4.57
N ILE A 7 -5.08 -4.37 3.91
CA ILE A 7 -3.77 -5.01 3.66
C ILE A 7 -3.12 -5.48 4.97
N ILE A 8 -3.11 -4.62 6.00
CA ILE A 8 -2.56 -4.94 7.31
C ILE A 8 -3.30 -6.13 7.95
N LEU A 9 -4.64 -6.11 7.93
CA LEU A 9 -5.46 -7.17 8.52
C LEU A 9 -5.27 -8.51 7.80
N PHE A 10 -5.18 -8.51 6.48
CA PHE A 10 -5.03 -9.74 5.70
C PHE A 10 -3.61 -10.33 5.77
N LEU A 11 -2.57 -9.50 5.94
CA LEU A 11 -1.18 -9.94 6.06
C LEU A 11 -0.73 -10.24 7.50
N ILE A 12 -1.51 -9.88 8.52
CA ILE A 12 -1.12 -10.05 9.93
C ILE A 12 -0.69 -11.50 10.25
N ASP A 13 -1.42 -12.48 9.71
CA ASP A 13 -1.18 -13.91 9.94
C ASP A 13 -0.02 -14.48 9.09
N GLY A 14 0.31 -13.83 7.97
CA GLY A 14 1.35 -14.32 7.04
C GLY A 14 2.67 -13.58 7.10
N ARG A 15 2.81 -12.57 7.96
CA ARG A 15 4.03 -11.75 8.06
C ARG A 15 5.31 -12.54 8.29
N VAL A 16 5.24 -13.75 8.83
CA VAL A 16 6.42 -14.61 9.12
C VAL A 16 6.74 -15.57 7.97
N GLN A 17 5.81 -15.77 7.03
CA GLN A 17 5.89 -16.79 5.98
C GLN A 17 6.88 -16.44 4.88
N TRP A 18 6.94 -15.15 4.55
CA TRP A 18 7.81 -14.63 3.52
C TRP A 18 8.25 -13.22 3.91
N SER A 19 9.54 -12.94 3.85
CA SER A 19 10.12 -11.63 4.22
C SER A 19 9.50 -10.48 3.42
N VAL A 20 9.06 -10.76 2.18
CA VAL A 20 8.37 -9.78 1.35
C VAL A 20 7.00 -9.43 1.93
N TYR A 21 6.22 -10.39 2.47
CA TYR A 21 4.98 -10.06 3.16
C TYR A 21 5.24 -9.18 4.38
N THR A 22 6.33 -9.43 5.13
CA THR A 22 6.74 -8.55 6.23
C THR A 22 7.05 -7.15 5.74
N ALA A 23 7.78 -7.02 4.63
CA ALA A 23 8.15 -5.74 4.05
C ALA A 23 6.91 -4.95 3.59
N ILE A 24 5.99 -5.61 2.86
CA ILE A 24 4.71 -5.02 2.44
C ILE A 24 3.93 -4.56 3.67
N PHE A 25 3.79 -5.41 4.68
CA PHE A 25 3.08 -5.10 5.92
C PHE A 25 3.64 -3.85 6.62
N VAL A 26 4.96 -3.79 6.84
CA VAL A 26 5.61 -2.66 7.53
C VAL A 26 5.50 -1.37 6.71
N ILE A 27 5.77 -1.44 5.40
CA ILE A 27 5.71 -0.27 4.53
C ILE A 27 4.28 0.26 4.42
N THR A 28 3.28 -0.61 4.36
CA THR A 28 1.86 -0.20 4.34
C THR A 28 1.43 0.45 5.66
N ILE A 29 1.99 0.06 6.81
CA ILE A 29 1.79 0.78 8.09
C ILE A 29 2.38 2.19 8.01
N ILE A 30 3.60 2.35 7.48
CA ILE A 30 4.24 3.65 7.34
C ILE A 30 3.41 4.55 6.41
N LEU A 31 2.95 4.03 5.28
CA LEU A 31 2.07 4.73 4.34
C LEU A 31 0.72 5.13 4.98
N LEU A 32 0.16 4.26 5.82
CA LEU A 32 -1.08 4.54 6.55
C LEU A 32 -0.89 5.72 7.53
N ILE A 33 0.17 5.68 8.35
CA ILE A 33 0.48 6.72 9.34
C ILE A 33 0.74 8.05 8.64
N THR A 34 1.59 8.05 7.62
CA THR A 34 1.93 9.27 6.86
C THR A 34 0.68 9.86 6.20
N THR A 35 -0.14 9.04 5.53
CA THR A 35 -1.41 9.48 4.94
C THR A 35 -2.36 10.07 6.00
N PHE A 36 -2.44 9.44 7.17
CA PHE A 36 -3.28 9.94 8.27
C PHE A 36 -2.79 11.30 8.77
N LEU A 37 -1.48 11.48 8.95
CA LEU A 37 -0.88 12.78 9.31
C LEU A 37 -1.15 13.85 8.24
N THR A 38 -1.02 13.51 6.96
CA THR A 38 -1.37 14.43 5.86
C THR A 38 -2.83 14.84 5.93
N LEU A 39 -3.75 13.90 6.17
CA LEU A 39 -5.17 14.20 6.32
C LEU A 39 -5.46 15.12 7.52
N ILE A 40 -4.76 14.95 8.65
CA ILE A 40 -4.84 15.85 9.80
C ILE A 40 -4.42 17.28 9.41
N VAL A 41 -3.30 17.42 8.71
CA VAL A 41 -2.81 18.73 8.22
C VAL A 41 -3.83 19.40 7.30
N TYR A 42 -4.50 18.60 6.45
CA TYR A 42 -5.59 19.08 5.60
C TYR A 42 -6.82 19.49 6.40
N PHE A 43 -7.25 18.66 7.36
CA PHE A 43 -8.44 18.88 8.19
C PHE A 43 -8.34 20.15 9.02
N PHE A 44 -7.21 20.36 9.72
CA PHE A 44 -6.98 21.55 10.53
C PHE A 44 -6.64 22.80 9.71
N ARG A 45 -6.66 22.71 8.37
CA ARG A 45 -6.33 23.81 7.47
C ARG A 45 -4.96 24.45 7.75
N ILE A 46 -4.02 23.71 8.36
CA ILE A 46 -2.63 24.15 8.55
C ILE A 46 -2.02 24.49 7.17
N HIS A 47 -2.42 23.73 6.15
CA HIS A 47 -2.06 23.97 4.75
C HIS A 47 -2.56 25.31 4.18
N VAL A 48 -3.61 25.96 4.71
CA VAL A 48 -4.15 27.22 4.14
C VAL A 48 -3.19 28.39 4.37
N GLN A 49 -2.40 28.37 5.45
CA GLN A 49 -1.34 29.35 5.70
C GLN A 49 -0.09 29.11 4.83
N THR A 50 0.05 27.92 4.26
CA THR A 50 1.25 27.44 3.53
C THR A 50 0.95 27.03 2.09
N LYS A 51 -0.27 27.22 1.59
CA LYS A 51 -0.81 26.60 0.36
C LYS A 51 -0.06 27.00 -0.91
N ASN A 52 0.58 28.15 -0.90
CA ASN A 52 1.37 28.69 -2.02
C ASN A 52 2.89 28.54 -1.80
N GLN A 53 3.32 27.84 -0.75
CA GLN A 53 4.72 27.51 -0.58
C GLN A 53 5.05 26.30 -1.47
N LEU A 54 5.68 26.59 -2.61
CA LEU A 54 6.27 25.61 -3.54
C LEU A 54 6.90 24.36 -2.88
N PRO A 55 7.62 24.45 -1.73
CA PRO A 55 8.16 23.28 -1.05
C PRO A 55 7.11 22.25 -0.60
N TRP A 56 5.97 22.70 -0.05
CA TRP A 56 4.94 21.80 0.47
C TRP A 56 4.25 20.99 -0.64
N VAL A 57 3.92 21.66 -1.76
CA VAL A 57 3.33 21.02 -2.94
C VAL A 57 4.30 19.99 -3.52
N THR A 58 5.59 20.31 -3.56
CA THR A 58 6.63 19.39 -4.07
C THR A 58 6.75 18.15 -3.18
N ILE A 59 6.76 18.32 -1.86
CA ILE A 59 6.82 17.20 -0.89
C ILE A 59 5.61 16.27 -1.06
N GLU A 60 4.41 16.83 -1.19
CA GLU A 60 3.19 16.04 -1.34
C GLU A 60 3.15 15.29 -2.69
N LEU A 61 3.59 15.93 -3.77
CA LEU A 61 3.72 15.27 -5.07
C LEU A 61 4.71 14.11 -5.02
N LEU A 62 5.88 14.32 -4.40
CA LEU A 62 6.88 13.27 -4.24
C LEU A 62 6.36 12.12 -3.39
N PHE A 63 5.69 12.41 -2.27
CA PHE A 63 5.07 11.40 -1.42
C PHE A 63 4.05 10.56 -2.18
N ASN A 64 3.10 11.20 -2.89
CA ASN A 64 2.09 10.50 -3.65
C ASN A 64 2.71 9.66 -4.78
N LEU A 65 3.75 10.15 -5.44
CA LEU A 65 4.47 9.40 -6.47
C LEU A 65 5.15 8.15 -5.88
N VAL A 66 5.90 8.31 -4.80
CA VAL A 66 6.59 7.19 -4.13
C VAL A 66 5.58 6.16 -3.62
N ALA A 67 4.49 6.60 -3.00
CA ALA A 67 3.43 5.72 -2.51
C ALA A 67 2.75 4.95 -3.65
N CYS A 68 2.43 5.64 -4.76
CA CYS A 68 1.85 5.03 -5.95
C CYS A 68 2.75 3.95 -6.55
N VAL A 69 4.02 4.28 -6.82
CA VAL A 69 5.00 3.35 -7.39
C VAL A 69 5.22 2.15 -6.46
N THR A 70 5.34 2.39 -5.16
CA THR A 70 5.53 1.32 -4.17
C THR A 70 4.34 0.35 -4.16
N SER A 71 3.10 0.87 -4.17
CA SER A 71 1.90 0.02 -4.26
C SER A 71 1.84 -0.77 -5.56
N LEU A 72 2.24 -0.20 -6.69
CA LEU A 72 2.32 -0.95 -7.96
C LEU A 72 3.37 -2.07 -7.92
N VAL A 73 4.54 -1.80 -7.36
CA VAL A 73 5.61 -2.80 -7.19
C VAL A 73 5.11 -3.95 -6.30
N PHE A 74 4.46 -3.63 -5.18
CA PHE A 74 3.88 -4.65 -4.30
C PHE A 74 2.79 -5.46 -4.99
N ALA A 75 1.88 -4.81 -5.72
CA ALA A 75 0.88 -5.52 -6.52
C ALA A 75 1.52 -6.48 -7.52
N GLY A 76 2.59 -6.07 -8.22
CA GLY A 76 3.34 -6.93 -9.14
C GLY A 76 3.99 -8.13 -8.46
N ILE A 77 4.60 -7.93 -7.29
CA ILE A 77 5.22 -9.01 -6.51
C ILE A 77 4.15 -10.00 -6.01
N LEU A 78 3.02 -9.49 -5.51
CA LEU A 78 1.90 -10.34 -5.08
C LEU A 78 1.24 -11.06 -6.24
N MET A 79 1.16 -10.46 -7.43
CA MET A 79 0.69 -11.12 -8.63
C MET A 79 1.57 -12.30 -9.02
N TYR A 80 2.89 -12.11 -9.01
CA TYR A 80 3.87 -13.19 -9.22
C TYR A 80 3.64 -14.33 -8.22
N ASP A 81 3.49 -13.99 -6.94
CA ASP A 81 3.28 -14.98 -5.88
C ASP A 81 1.96 -15.75 -6.06
N VAL A 82 0.86 -15.07 -6.35
CA VAL A 82 -0.43 -15.70 -6.65
C VAL A 82 -0.30 -16.70 -7.80
N ILE A 83 0.37 -16.32 -8.90
CA ILE A 83 0.61 -17.22 -10.04
C ILE A 83 1.41 -18.46 -9.61
N LYS A 84 2.45 -18.31 -8.80
CA LYS A 84 3.25 -19.42 -8.27
C LYS A 84 2.42 -20.35 -7.38
N MET A 85 1.60 -19.78 -6.49
CA MET A 85 0.68 -20.55 -5.64
C MET A 85 -0.36 -21.34 -6.46
N TYR A 86 -0.87 -20.78 -7.57
CA TYR A 86 -1.77 -21.50 -8.48
C TYR A 86 -1.08 -22.68 -9.19
N LYS A 87 0.23 -22.58 -9.43
CA LYS A 87 1.04 -23.68 -9.98
C LYS A 87 1.48 -24.71 -8.93
N GLY A 88 1.17 -24.48 -7.65
CA GLY A 88 1.61 -25.33 -6.54
C GLY A 88 3.09 -25.13 -6.15
N GLU A 89 3.72 -24.06 -6.61
CA GLU A 89 5.13 -23.77 -6.34
C GLU A 89 5.24 -22.85 -5.12
N PHE A 90 5.71 -23.40 -3.98
CA PHE A 90 5.85 -22.67 -2.71
C PHE A 90 7.29 -22.55 -2.23
N HIS A 91 8.28 -22.87 -3.08
CA HIS A 91 9.69 -22.96 -2.69
C HIS A 91 10.30 -21.64 -2.17
N HIS A 92 9.72 -20.49 -2.52
CA HIS A 92 10.15 -19.16 -2.03
C HIS A 92 9.56 -18.80 -0.67
N HIS A 93 8.60 -19.57 -0.15
CA HIS A 93 8.06 -19.39 1.19
C HIS A 93 8.88 -20.16 2.22
N LYS A 94 9.18 -19.51 3.34
CA LYS A 94 9.94 -20.12 4.44
C LYS A 94 9.08 -21.11 5.23
N TYR A 95 7.76 -20.90 5.25
CA TYR A 95 6.81 -21.71 6.00
C TYR A 95 5.59 -22.05 5.15
N VAL A 96 4.91 -23.14 5.52
CA VAL A 96 3.61 -23.52 4.95
C VAL A 96 2.53 -22.49 5.30
N THR A 97 1.44 -22.48 4.52
CA THR A 97 0.29 -21.57 4.71
C THR A 97 -0.26 -21.64 6.14
N PRO A 98 -0.83 -20.57 6.71
CA PRO A 98 -1.19 -20.56 8.12
C PRO A 98 -2.25 -21.65 8.38
N PRO A 99 -2.06 -22.52 9.39
CA PRO A 99 -2.88 -23.71 9.56
C PRO A 99 -4.34 -23.39 9.89
N ASN A 100 -4.62 -22.24 10.47
CA ASN A 100 -5.96 -21.74 10.79
C ASN A 100 -6.76 -21.30 9.55
N ILE A 101 -6.11 -21.01 8.42
CA ILE A 101 -6.73 -20.46 7.21
C ILE A 101 -6.66 -21.47 6.05
N GLY A 102 -5.64 -22.32 6.05
CA GLY A 102 -5.35 -23.27 4.98
C GLY A 102 -4.83 -22.58 3.71
N ALA A 103 -4.37 -23.39 2.76
CA ALA A 103 -3.72 -22.89 1.54
C ALA A 103 -4.68 -22.11 0.62
N GLY A 104 -5.92 -22.60 0.48
CA GLY A 104 -6.95 -21.94 -0.33
C GLY A 104 -7.34 -20.58 0.24
N GLY A 105 -7.56 -20.50 1.55
CA GLY A 105 -7.87 -19.24 2.24
C GLY A 105 -6.70 -18.26 2.14
N TRP A 106 -5.46 -18.73 2.32
CA TRP A 106 -4.27 -17.90 2.22
C TRP A 106 -4.14 -17.24 0.84
N ARG A 107 -4.31 -18.03 -0.22
CA ARG A 107 -4.30 -17.53 -1.60
C ARG A 107 -5.35 -16.44 -1.83
N THR A 108 -6.57 -16.62 -1.32
CA THR A 108 -7.63 -15.60 -1.43
C THR A 108 -7.24 -14.32 -0.71
N ARG A 109 -6.62 -14.41 0.48
CA ARG A 109 -6.15 -13.24 1.21
C ARG A 109 -5.10 -12.47 0.42
N ILE A 110 -4.11 -13.17 -0.15
CA ILE A 110 -3.07 -12.52 -0.96
C ILE A 110 -3.67 -11.86 -2.21
N LEU A 111 -4.65 -12.49 -2.86
CA LEU A 111 -5.36 -11.91 -3.99
C LEU A 111 -6.12 -10.62 -3.59
N VAL A 112 -6.78 -10.62 -2.42
CA VAL A 112 -7.42 -9.41 -1.88
C VAL A 112 -6.39 -8.31 -1.61
N VAL A 113 -5.24 -8.65 -0.99
CA VAL A 113 -4.16 -7.69 -0.72
C VAL A 113 -3.63 -7.10 -2.03
N MET A 114 -3.38 -7.93 -3.05
CA MET A 114 -2.92 -7.50 -4.37
C MET A 114 -3.88 -6.49 -5.02
N ILE A 115 -5.18 -6.82 -5.05
CA ILE A 115 -6.21 -5.93 -5.61
C ILE A 115 -6.27 -4.62 -4.80
N THR A 116 -6.12 -4.72 -3.48
CA THR A 116 -6.14 -3.55 -2.59
C THR A 116 -4.92 -2.64 -2.81
N GLU A 117 -3.74 -3.19 -3.12
CA GLU A 117 -2.57 -2.40 -3.51
C GLU A 117 -2.78 -1.68 -4.84
N ILE A 118 -3.47 -2.30 -5.81
CA ILE A 118 -3.85 -1.63 -7.06
C ILE A 118 -4.77 -0.44 -6.76
N PHE A 119 -5.74 -0.59 -5.86
CA PHE A 119 -6.59 0.53 -5.44
C PHE A 119 -5.78 1.63 -4.73
N ASN A 120 -4.82 1.29 -3.86
CA ASN A 120 -3.93 2.29 -3.26
C ASN A 120 -3.17 3.08 -4.33
N ALA A 121 -2.59 2.40 -5.32
CA ALA A 121 -1.88 3.05 -6.42
C ALA A 121 -2.78 4.03 -7.19
N ILE A 122 -4.01 3.62 -7.50
CA ILE A 122 -5.00 4.49 -8.15
C ILE A 122 -5.31 5.72 -7.29
N PHE A 123 -5.55 5.54 -5.98
CA PHE A 123 -5.88 6.65 -5.09
C PHE A 123 -4.71 7.65 -4.93
N TYR A 124 -3.48 7.16 -4.76
CA TYR A 124 -2.31 8.03 -4.72
C TYR A 124 -2.07 8.72 -6.07
N GLY A 125 -2.31 8.04 -7.19
CA GLY A 125 -2.25 8.64 -8.53
C GLY A 125 -3.26 9.77 -8.72
N ILE A 126 -4.52 9.56 -8.31
CA ILE A 126 -5.56 10.59 -8.35
C ILE A 126 -5.16 11.77 -7.43
N SER A 127 -4.67 11.48 -6.22
CA SER A 127 -4.20 12.51 -5.29
C SER A 127 -3.09 13.35 -5.92
N MET A 128 -2.08 12.73 -6.52
CA MET A 128 -0.98 13.40 -7.22
C MET A 128 -1.48 14.34 -8.33
N VAL A 129 -2.41 13.89 -9.17
CA VAL A 129 -3.00 14.71 -10.25
C VAL A 129 -3.71 15.93 -9.65
N ARG A 130 -4.47 15.75 -8.58
CA ARG A 130 -5.15 16.85 -7.89
C ARG A 130 -4.16 17.84 -7.25
N THR A 131 -3.16 17.35 -6.53
CA THR A 131 -2.12 18.21 -5.91
C THR A 131 -1.42 19.04 -6.99
N ARG A 132 -1.13 18.46 -8.16
CA ARG A 132 -0.54 19.19 -9.29
C ARG A 132 -1.47 20.27 -9.84
N GLN A 133 -2.75 19.95 -10.02
CA GLN A 133 -3.75 20.88 -10.57
C GLN A 133 -4.02 22.07 -9.64
N TYR A 134 -4.09 21.83 -8.33
CA TYR A 134 -4.48 22.87 -7.36
C TYR A 134 -3.30 23.53 -6.63
N GLY A 135 -2.07 23.01 -6.77
CA GLY A 135 -0.88 23.51 -6.07
C GLY A 135 0.15 24.23 -6.95
N ILE A 136 0.03 24.20 -8.28
CA ILE A 136 0.96 24.86 -9.23
C ILE A 136 0.23 25.93 -10.07
N LEU A 137 -0.88 26.50 -9.56
CA LEU A 137 -1.58 27.64 -10.16
C LEU A 137 -1.58 28.83 -9.22
#